data_AF-A0A527GIC4-F1
#
_entry.id   AF-A0A527GIC4-F1
#
_cell.length_a   1.000
_cell.length_b   1.000
_cell.length_c   1.000
_cell.angle_alpha   90.00
_cell.angle_beta   90.00
_cell.angle_gamma   90.00
#
_symmetry.space_group_name_H-M   'P 1'
#
loop_
_entity.id
_entity.type
_entity.pdbx_description
1 polymer ?
#
loop_
_entity_poly.entity_id
_entity_poly.type
_entity_poly.pdbx_seq_one_letter_code
_entity_poly.pdbx_strand_id
1 'polypeptide(L)'
;MSVERILWEEDAAGLADLVRKGEVSAVELTDAAIARAEATRHDINATAEPLYDAARARAKTVDPSLPLAGVPFAIKDLGIAIKGVPTHGGSRIPAWLADVNSVLTDRYLAAGLIPIVTSTSPEHGLRLMTESRDFGITRNPWNTGHTSGGSSGGSAALVAAGVVPVAHASDGGGSIRVPAACTGLVGLKTSRGRTPLTPLVSESWYGMVVDHALTRSVRDCALLLDLTHGSDPLSPYAAPPPKGTFAAAAA
;
A
#
# COMPACT_ATOMS: atom_id res chain seq x y z
N MET A 1 -19.51 -11.29 -14.57
CA MET A 1 -19.14 -11.45 -13.14
C MET A 1 -19.28 -10.08 -12.49
N SER A 2 -19.71 -9.95 -11.23
CA SER A 2 -19.81 -8.59 -10.62
C SER A 2 -18.41 -8.03 -10.34
N VAL A 3 -18.25 -6.71 -10.40
CA VAL A 3 -16.95 -6.06 -10.17
C VAL A 3 -16.43 -6.31 -8.76
N GLU A 4 -17.33 -6.45 -7.78
CA GLU A 4 -16.99 -6.76 -6.38
C GLU A 4 -16.38 -8.16 -6.25
N ARG A 5 -16.87 -9.11 -7.04
CA ARG A 5 -16.33 -10.47 -7.09
C ARG A 5 -14.97 -10.48 -7.78
N ILE A 6 -14.82 -9.77 -8.89
CA ILE A 6 -13.54 -9.61 -9.59
C ILE A 6 -12.48 -9.02 -8.65
N LEU A 7 -12.80 -7.94 -7.92
CA LEU A 7 -11.90 -7.31 -6.95
C LEU A 7 -11.43 -8.26 -5.84
N TRP A 8 -12.27 -9.24 -5.48
CA TRP A 8 -11.96 -10.26 -4.48
C TRP A 8 -11.11 -11.41 -5.05
N GLU A 9 -11.50 -11.95 -6.21
CA GLU A 9 -10.91 -13.17 -6.78
C GLU A 9 -9.57 -12.93 -7.49
N GLU A 10 -9.38 -11.76 -8.08
CA GLU A 10 -8.15 -11.42 -8.82
C GLU A 10 -7.11 -10.75 -7.92
N ASP A 11 -5.84 -10.95 -8.24
CA ASP A 11 -4.75 -10.16 -7.66
C ASP A 11 -4.49 -8.89 -8.50
N ALA A 12 -3.53 -8.05 -8.13
CA ALA A 12 -3.28 -6.78 -8.81
C ALA A 12 -2.91 -6.96 -10.29
N ALA A 13 -2.06 -7.94 -10.60
CA ALA A 13 -1.70 -8.26 -11.98
C ALA A 13 -2.91 -8.73 -12.79
N GLY A 14 -3.76 -9.58 -12.22
CA GLY A 14 -5.00 -10.05 -12.85
C GLY A 14 -5.98 -8.91 -13.12
N LEU A 15 -6.17 -8.01 -12.15
CA LEU A 15 -7.02 -6.83 -12.32
C LEU A 15 -6.51 -5.89 -13.43
N ALA A 16 -5.20 -5.65 -13.48
CA ALA A 16 -4.60 -4.83 -14.53
C ALA A 16 -4.80 -5.45 -15.93
N ASP A 17 -4.72 -6.78 -16.05
CA ASP A 17 -5.00 -7.49 -17.30
C ASP A 17 -6.45 -7.35 -17.74
N LEU A 18 -7.41 -7.43 -16.81
CA LEU A 18 -8.84 -7.22 -17.12
C LEU A 18 -9.11 -5.78 -17.58
N VAL A 19 -8.48 -4.79 -16.95
CA VAL A 19 -8.57 -3.38 -17.37
C VAL A 19 -8.00 -3.20 -18.78
N ARG A 20 -6.83 -3.77 -19.05
CA ARG A 20 -6.16 -3.70 -20.36
C ARG A 20 -6.97 -4.37 -21.47
N LYS A 21 -7.72 -5.44 -21.17
CA LYS A 21 -8.63 -6.11 -22.12
C LYS A 21 -9.98 -5.40 -22.26
N GLY A 22 -10.27 -4.41 -21.42
CA GLY A 22 -11.56 -3.72 -21.40
C GLY A 22 -12.70 -4.55 -20.80
N GLU A 23 -12.38 -5.60 -20.04
CA GLU A 23 -13.38 -6.45 -19.37
C GLU A 23 -13.98 -5.80 -18.12
N VAL A 24 -13.22 -4.89 -17.49
CA VAL A 24 -13.64 -4.00 -16.41
C VAL A 24 -12.94 -2.66 -16.57
N SER A 25 -13.59 -1.55 -16.24
CA SER A 25 -12.94 -0.23 -16.26
C SER A 25 -12.22 0.08 -14.95
N ALA A 26 -11.20 0.94 -15.02
CA ALA A 26 -10.52 1.47 -13.83
C ALA A 26 -11.48 2.21 -12.87
N VAL A 27 -12.50 2.85 -13.42
CA VAL A 27 -13.53 3.55 -12.63
C VAL A 27 -14.39 2.55 -11.86
N GLU A 28 -14.87 1.49 -12.51
CA GLU A 28 -15.64 0.43 -11.85
C GLU A 28 -14.86 -0.24 -10.72
N LEU A 29 -13.57 -0.56 -10.93
CA LEU A 29 -12.72 -1.12 -9.89
C LEU A 29 -12.51 -0.14 -8.72
N THR A 30 -12.28 1.13 -9.03
CA THR A 30 -12.09 2.18 -8.02
C THR A 30 -13.35 2.37 -7.18
N ASP A 31 -14.51 2.47 -7.81
CA ASP A 31 -15.78 2.63 -7.11
C ASP A 31 -16.14 1.39 -6.27
N ALA A 32 -15.89 0.18 -6.77
CA ALA A 32 -16.08 -1.05 -6.02
C ALA A 32 -15.18 -1.13 -4.77
N ALA A 33 -13.91 -0.71 -4.91
CA ALA A 33 -12.97 -0.66 -3.79
C ALA A 33 -13.36 0.39 -2.75
N ILE A 34 -13.79 1.59 -3.19
CA ILE A 34 -14.31 2.64 -2.30
C ILE A 34 -15.55 2.14 -1.55
N ALA A 35 -16.52 1.56 -2.24
CA ALA A 35 -17.73 1.02 -1.61
C ALA A 35 -17.40 -0.05 -0.55
N ARG A 36 -16.43 -0.92 -0.82
CA ARG A 36 -15.97 -1.91 0.16
C ARG A 36 -15.21 -1.28 1.33
N ALA A 37 -14.40 -0.25 1.09
CA ALA A 37 -13.73 0.50 2.16
C ALA A 37 -14.74 1.14 3.11
N GLU A 38 -15.79 1.76 2.57
CA GLU A 38 -16.87 2.37 3.35
C GLU A 38 -17.68 1.33 4.13
N ALA A 39 -18.06 0.23 3.48
CA ALA A 39 -18.84 -0.84 4.10
C ALA A 39 -18.11 -1.53 5.26
N THR A 40 -16.78 -1.67 5.17
CA THR A 40 -15.96 -2.33 6.20
C THR A 40 -15.45 -1.37 7.29
N ARG A 41 -15.59 -0.05 7.09
CA ARG A 41 -14.98 0.98 7.95
C ARG A 41 -15.28 0.80 9.43
N HIS A 42 -16.53 0.53 9.78
CA HIS A 42 -16.95 0.37 11.18
C HIS A 42 -16.29 -0.86 11.84
N ASP A 43 -16.18 -1.94 11.10
CA ASP A 43 -15.76 -3.24 11.64
C ASP A 43 -14.24 -3.38 11.72
N ILE A 44 -13.50 -2.89 10.71
CA ILE A 44 -12.03 -3.03 10.67
C ILE A 44 -11.27 -1.74 11.00
N ASN A 45 -11.87 -0.57 10.76
CA ASN A 45 -11.27 0.76 11.02
C ASN A 45 -9.82 0.90 10.51
N ALA A 46 -9.65 0.86 9.18
CA ALA A 46 -8.34 0.80 8.55
C ALA A 46 -7.94 2.04 7.73
N THR A 47 -8.86 3.00 7.51
CA THR A 47 -8.63 4.23 6.73
C THR A 47 -8.26 5.39 7.63
N ALA A 48 -7.13 6.05 7.35
CA ALA A 48 -6.74 7.32 7.96
C ALA A 48 -7.36 8.48 7.16
N GLU A 49 -6.98 8.64 5.89
CA GLU A 49 -7.59 9.62 4.99
C GLU A 49 -8.30 8.95 3.79
N PRO A 50 -9.56 9.28 3.50
CA PRO A 50 -10.19 8.91 2.24
C PRO A 50 -9.66 9.78 1.09
N LEU A 51 -9.28 9.15 -0.03
CA LEU A 51 -8.78 9.82 -1.24
C LEU A 51 -9.74 9.67 -2.43
N TYR A 52 -11.03 9.45 -2.14
CA TYR A 52 -12.01 8.93 -3.10
C TYR A 52 -12.20 9.80 -4.34
N ASP A 53 -12.27 11.12 -4.19
CA ASP A 53 -12.47 12.02 -5.33
C ASP A 53 -11.22 12.09 -6.21
N ALA A 54 -10.04 12.15 -5.60
CA ALA A 54 -8.77 12.10 -6.32
C ALA A 54 -8.59 10.75 -7.04
N ALA A 55 -8.97 9.65 -6.39
CA ALA A 55 -8.95 8.32 -6.97
C ALA A 55 -9.86 8.20 -8.20
N ARG A 56 -11.10 8.67 -8.11
CA ARG A 56 -12.05 8.69 -9.24
C ARG A 56 -11.55 9.58 -10.38
N ALA A 57 -10.97 10.75 -10.07
CA ALA A 57 -10.41 11.62 -11.09
C ALA A 57 -9.25 10.94 -11.83
N ARG A 58 -8.37 10.26 -11.10
CA ARG A 58 -7.26 9.48 -11.67
C ARG A 58 -7.73 8.27 -12.47
N ALA A 59 -8.76 7.55 -12.00
CA ALA A 59 -9.32 6.39 -12.69
C ALA A 59 -9.85 6.72 -14.09
N LYS A 60 -10.29 7.97 -14.31
CA LYS A 60 -10.76 8.45 -15.61
C LYS A 60 -9.63 8.77 -16.59
N THR A 61 -8.41 9.00 -16.11
CA THR A 61 -7.30 9.54 -16.91
C THR A 61 -6.05 8.68 -16.87
N VAL A 62 -6.02 7.60 -16.10
CA VAL A 62 -4.90 6.67 -16.03
C VAL A 62 -4.64 6.05 -17.41
N ASP A 63 -3.37 6.04 -17.81
CA ASP A 63 -2.95 5.42 -19.07
C ASP A 63 -3.10 3.89 -18.94
N PRO A 64 -3.95 3.25 -19.78
CA PRO A 64 -4.20 1.81 -19.73
C PRO A 64 -2.98 0.96 -20.15
N SER A 65 -1.93 1.57 -20.72
CA SER A 65 -0.68 0.88 -21.05
C SER A 65 0.23 0.64 -19.84
N LEU A 66 -0.02 1.31 -18.71
CA LEU A 66 0.79 1.16 -17.51
C LEU A 66 0.64 -0.26 -16.90
N PRO A 67 1.69 -0.81 -16.26
CA PRO A 67 1.71 -2.21 -15.83
C PRO A 67 0.55 -2.61 -14.91
N LEU A 68 0.16 -1.72 -13.99
CA LEU A 68 -0.91 -1.89 -13.01
C LEU A 68 -2.01 -0.81 -13.19
N ALA A 69 -2.25 -0.41 -14.44
CA ALA A 69 -3.26 0.60 -14.77
C ALA A 69 -4.63 0.28 -14.16
N GLY A 70 -5.20 1.24 -13.43
CA GLY A 70 -6.56 1.13 -12.91
C GLY A 70 -6.72 0.33 -11.63
N VAL A 71 -5.63 -0.23 -11.08
CA VAL A 71 -5.69 -1.07 -9.88
C VAL A 71 -5.81 -0.21 -8.61
N PRO A 72 -6.86 -0.39 -7.77
CA PRO A 72 -7.00 0.30 -6.50
C PRO A 72 -5.86 -0.03 -5.52
N PHE A 73 -5.43 0.95 -4.74
CA PHE A 73 -4.25 0.85 -3.88
C PHE A 73 -4.46 1.61 -2.56
N ALA A 74 -3.72 1.24 -1.53
CA ALA A 74 -3.69 1.98 -0.27
C ALA A 74 -2.25 2.35 0.10
N ILE A 75 -2.07 3.58 0.63
CA ILE A 75 -0.76 4.06 1.09
C ILE A 75 -0.74 4.14 2.61
N LYS A 76 0.16 3.42 3.28
CA LYS A 76 0.34 3.59 4.73
C LYS A 76 0.56 5.06 5.08
N ASP A 77 -0.20 5.56 6.07
CA ASP A 77 -0.11 6.92 6.60
C ASP A 77 1.15 7.13 7.47
N LEU A 78 2.29 6.63 7.00
CA LEU A 78 3.59 6.71 7.66
C LEU A 78 4.70 6.28 6.69
N GLY A 79 5.77 7.08 6.62
CA GLY A 79 7.02 6.75 5.92
C GLY A 79 7.14 7.35 4.52
N ILE A 80 6.04 7.44 3.78
CA ILE A 80 5.99 8.09 2.47
C ILE A 80 4.86 9.12 2.41
N ALA A 81 5.00 10.12 1.54
CA ALA A 81 4.05 11.21 1.37
C ALA A 81 3.37 11.20 0.00
N ILE A 82 2.12 11.65 -0.02
CA ILE A 82 1.42 12.08 -1.22
C ILE A 82 1.25 13.60 -1.11
N LYS A 83 1.68 14.34 -2.14
CA LYS A 83 1.57 15.79 -2.21
C LYS A 83 0.12 16.23 -1.99
N GLY A 84 -0.09 17.16 -1.06
CA GLY A 84 -1.41 17.71 -0.74
C GLY A 84 -2.32 16.79 0.07
N VAL A 85 -1.82 15.63 0.54
CA VAL A 85 -2.56 14.74 1.43
C VAL A 85 -1.98 14.85 2.85
N PRO A 86 -2.81 15.09 3.89
CA PRO A 86 -2.35 15.10 5.26
C PRO A 86 -1.78 13.73 5.68
N THR A 87 -0.62 13.75 6.35
CA THR A 87 0.00 12.57 6.96
C THR A 87 -0.04 12.70 8.49
N HIS A 88 -0.64 11.73 9.18
CA HIS A 88 -0.88 11.80 10.63
C HIS A 88 0.11 10.94 11.41
N GLY A 89 0.59 9.84 10.83
CA GLY A 89 1.48 8.91 11.53
C GLY A 89 0.82 8.26 12.75
N GLY A 90 -0.51 8.14 12.76
CA GLY A 90 -1.28 7.62 13.89
C GLY A 90 -1.15 8.45 15.17
N SER A 91 -0.79 9.74 15.07
CA SER A 91 -0.62 10.64 16.22
C SER A 91 -1.69 11.72 16.26
N ARG A 92 -1.86 12.33 17.44
CA ARG A 92 -2.67 13.53 17.65
C ARG A 92 -1.93 14.83 17.35
N ILE A 93 -0.64 14.74 17.01
CA ILE A 93 0.13 15.87 16.51
C ILE A 93 -0.55 16.35 15.21
N PRO A 94 -0.68 17.68 14.98
CA PRO A 94 -1.25 18.18 13.74
C PRO A 94 -0.63 17.52 12.52
N ALA A 95 -1.48 17.04 11.62
CA ALA A 95 -1.05 16.33 10.43
C ALA A 95 -0.11 17.21 9.60
N TRP A 96 0.94 16.58 9.06
CA TRP A 96 1.84 17.25 8.14
C TRP A 96 1.27 17.19 6.72
N LEU A 97 1.19 18.35 6.07
CA LEU A 97 0.76 18.45 4.68
C LEU A 97 1.99 18.56 3.78
N ALA A 98 2.28 17.49 3.04
CA ALA A 98 3.42 17.44 2.13
C ALA A 98 3.21 18.30 0.88
N ASP A 99 4.23 19.02 0.45
CA ASP A 99 4.26 19.78 -0.81
C ASP A 99 4.88 18.99 -1.98
N VAL A 100 5.40 17.80 -1.69
CA VAL A 100 6.04 16.86 -2.62
C VAL A 100 5.53 15.43 -2.42
N ASN A 101 5.61 14.63 -3.48
CA ASN A 101 5.49 13.18 -3.36
C ASN A 101 6.81 12.60 -2.86
N SER A 102 6.73 11.47 -2.15
CA SER A 102 7.88 10.57 -2.04
C SER A 102 8.18 9.91 -3.38
N VAL A 103 9.45 9.54 -3.62
CA VAL A 103 9.85 8.83 -4.85
C VAL A 103 9.05 7.55 -5.02
N LEU A 104 8.77 6.84 -3.91
CA LEU A 104 7.98 5.61 -3.96
C LEU A 104 6.52 5.86 -4.34
N THR A 105 5.92 6.96 -3.87
CA THR A 105 4.59 7.42 -4.31
C THR A 105 4.58 7.67 -5.81
N ASP A 106 5.58 8.40 -6.33
CA ASP A 106 5.68 8.66 -7.78
C ASP A 106 5.83 7.35 -8.57
N ARG A 107 6.58 6.38 -8.08
CA ARG A 107 6.71 5.06 -8.72
C ARG A 107 5.41 4.26 -8.71
N TYR A 108 4.64 4.29 -7.62
CA TYR A 108 3.31 3.67 -7.59
C TYR A 108 2.36 4.32 -8.60
N LEU A 109 2.37 5.66 -8.69
CA LEU A 109 1.55 6.38 -9.67
C LEU A 109 2.04 6.11 -11.11
N ALA A 110 3.34 6.03 -11.35
CA ALA A 110 3.90 5.67 -12.66
C ALA A 110 3.58 4.22 -13.06
N ALA A 111 3.40 3.32 -12.09
CA ALA A 111 2.93 1.96 -12.33
C ALA A 111 1.45 1.89 -12.73
N GLY A 112 0.68 2.96 -12.56
CA GLY A 112 -0.76 3.01 -12.88
C GLY A 112 -1.69 2.74 -11.70
N LEU A 113 -1.15 2.53 -10.49
CA LEU A 113 -1.94 2.32 -9.28
C LEU A 113 -2.78 3.56 -8.93
N ILE A 114 -3.91 3.34 -8.25
CA ILE A 114 -4.85 4.37 -7.84
C ILE A 114 -5.00 4.34 -6.31
N PRO A 115 -4.29 5.21 -5.56
CA PRO A 115 -4.49 5.33 -4.12
C PRO A 115 -5.91 5.80 -3.80
N ILE A 116 -6.68 4.97 -3.09
CA ILE A 116 -8.06 5.30 -2.66
C ILE A 116 -8.14 5.77 -1.21
N VAL A 117 -7.13 5.45 -0.40
CA VAL A 117 -7.02 5.84 1.01
C VAL A 117 -5.56 5.95 1.42
N THR A 118 -5.28 6.73 2.47
CA THR A 118 -4.16 6.41 3.36
C THR A 118 -4.62 5.46 4.47
N SER A 119 -3.75 4.52 4.86
CA SER A 119 -4.10 3.49 5.85
C SER A 119 -3.57 3.81 7.24
N THR A 120 -4.36 3.46 8.24
CA THR A 120 -4.02 3.61 9.66
C THR A 120 -2.71 2.92 10.05
N SER A 121 -1.99 3.56 10.97
CA SER A 121 -0.80 3.03 11.63
C SER A 121 -0.86 3.32 13.13
N PRO A 122 -0.15 2.56 13.99
CA PRO A 122 0.04 2.99 15.37
C PRO A 122 0.95 4.21 15.41
N GLU A 123 0.87 4.96 16.50
CA GLU A 123 1.61 6.22 16.67
C GLU A 123 3.10 6.07 16.32
N HIS A 124 3.52 6.79 15.28
CA HIS A 124 4.85 6.79 14.66
C HIS A 124 5.43 5.41 14.33
N GLY A 125 4.56 4.41 14.16
CA GLY A 125 4.95 3.04 13.86
C GLY A 125 5.66 2.32 14.99
N LEU A 126 5.53 2.78 16.23
CA LEU A 126 6.28 2.31 17.40
C LEU A 126 5.75 0.99 18.02
N ARG A 127 4.71 0.40 17.44
CA ARG A 127 4.04 -0.80 17.96
C ARG A 127 3.78 -1.81 16.84
N LEU A 128 3.74 -3.09 17.22
CA LEU A 128 3.37 -4.20 16.35
C LEU A 128 1.87 -4.53 16.41
N MET A 129 1.07 -3.57 16.83
CA MET A 129 -0.40 -3.60 16.84
C MET A 129 -0.86 -2.22 16.36
N THR A 130 -1.80 -2.16 15.41
CA THR A 130 -2.32 -0.89 14.91
C THR A 130 -3.46 -0.38 15.78
N GLU A 131 -3.08 0.38 16.81
CA GLU A 131 -4.00 1.20 17.61
C GLU A 131 -3.38 2.59 17.81
N SER A 132 -4.22 3.62 17.82
CA SER A 132 -3.82 4.97 18.18
C SER A 132 -4.95 5.71 18.90
N ARG A 133 -4.59 6.78 19.61
CA ARG A 133 -5.58 7.61 20.28
C ARG A 133 -6.42 8.44 19.32
N ASP A 134 -5.87 8.78 18.15
CA ASP A 134 -6.53 9.63 17.16
C ASP A 134 -7.45 8.82 16.23
N PHE A 135 -6.98 7.65 15.79
CA PHE A 135 -7.71 6.80 14.84
C PHE A 135 -8.38 5.57 15.46
N GLY A 136 -8.15 5.28 16.75
CA GLY A 136 -8.68 4.09 17.41
C GLY A 136 -7.94 2.80 17.02
N ILE A 137 -8.64 1.66 17.11
CA ILE A 137 -8.07 0.32 16.89
C ILE A 137 -8.39 -0.15 15.47
N THR A 138 -7.38 -0.59 14.74
CA THR A 138 -7.57 -1.36 13.50
C THR A 138 -7.68 -2.84 13.83
N ARG A 139 -8.75 -3.46 13.35
CA ARG A 139 -9.09 -4.85 13.68
C ARG A 139 -8.77 -5.80 12.53
N ASN A 140 -8.55 -7.05 12.87
CA ASN A 140 -8.29 -8.10 11.90
C ASN A 140 -9.59 -8.50 11.15
N PRO A 141 -9.62 -8.49 9.81
CA PRO A 141 -10.80 -8.89 9.05
C PRO A 141 -11.22 -10.35 9.26
N TRP A 142 -10.29 -11.24 9.63
CA TRP A 142 -10.60 -12.64 9.90
C TRP A 142 -11.28 -12.85 11.25
N ASN A 143 -11.04 -11.96 12.21
CA ASN A 143 -11.69 -11.93 13.51
C ASN A 143 -11.52 -10.54 14.13
N THR A 144 -12.60 -9.76 14.20
CA THR A 144 -12.55 -8.37 14.68
C THR A 144 -12.18 -8.23 16.17
N GLY A 145 -12.17 -9.33 16.93
CA GLY A 145 -11.63 -9.39 18.29
C GLY A 145 -10.09 -9.46 18.37
N HIS A 146 -9.39 -9.57 17.24
CA HIS A 146 -7.93 -9.73 17.19
C HIS A 146 -7.22 -8.58 16.45
N THR A 147 -5.91 -8.46 16.69
CA THR A 147 -5.06 -7.48 16.02
C THR A 147 -4.81 -7.84 14.55
N SER A 148 -4.74 -6.82 13.68
CA SER A 148 -4.18 -6.95 12.33
C SER A 148 -2.65 -6.90 12.30
N GLY A 149 -1.99 -6.86 13.47
CA GLY A 149 -0.56 -6.63 13.60
C GLY A 149 -0.21 -5.16 13.41
N GLY A 150 1.08 -4.86 13.21
CA GLY A 150 1.56 -3.50 13.06
C GLY A 150 3.05 -3.44 12.74
N SER A 151 3.60 -2.30 12.36
CA SER A 151 2.88 -1.01 12.26
C SER A 151 2.08 -0.80 10.98
N SER A 152 2.12 -1.71 10.00
CA SER A 152 1.33 -1.60 8.75
C SER A 152 -0.03 -2.33 8.82
N GLY A 153 -0.65 -2.42 10.00
CA GLY A 153 -1.89 -3.18 10.19
C GLY A 153 -3.11 -2.62 9.44
N GLY A 154 -3.17 -1.30 9.18
CA GLY A 154 -4.19 -0.70 8.32
C GLY A 154 -4.10 -1.21 6.88
N SER A 155 -2.89 -1.17 6.31
CA SER A 155 -2.62 -1.75 4.98
C SER A 155 -2.97 -3.23 4.93
N ALA A 156 -2.60 -3.99 5.96
CA ALA A 156 -2.89 -5.42 6.04
C ALA A 156 -4.39 -5.72 6.09
N ALA A 157 -5.13 -4.97 6.92
CA ALA A 157 -6.56 -5.12 7.06
C ALA A 157 -7.30 -4.79 5.75
N LEU A 158 -6.91 -3.72 5.04
CA LEU A 158 -7.50 -3.36 3.75
C LEU A 158 -7.26 -4.44 2.68
N VAL A 159 -6.06 -5.02 2.62
CA VAL A 159 -5.76 -6.10 1.66
C VAL A 159 -6.49 -7.39 2.00
N ALA A 160 -6.47 -7.80 3.27
CA ALA A 160 -7.12 -9.03 3.75
C ALA A 160 -8.65 -8.96 3.70
N ALA A 161 -9.25 -7.78 3.88
CA ALA A 161 -10.68 -7.55 3.68
C ALA A 161 -11.06 -7.44 2.18
N GLY A 162 -10.09 -7.54 1.27
CA GLY A 162 -10.32 -7.45 -0.16
C GLY A 162 -10.76 -6.06 -0.63
N VAL A 163 -10.47 -5.01 0.14
CA VAL A 163 -10.72 -3.61 -0.25
C VAL A 163 -9.79 -3.23 -1.40
N VAL A 164 -8.51 -3.62 -1.30
CA VAL A 164 -7.50 -3.46 -2.35
C VAL A 164 -6.72 -4.77 -2.53
N PRO A 165 -6.16 -5.08 -3.71
CA PRO A 165 -5.32 -6.27 -3.91
C PRO A 165 -3.92 -6.15 -3.28
N VAL A 166 -3.42 -4.92 -3.17
CA VAL A 166 -2.09 -4.60 -2.67
C VAL A 166 -2.10 -3.26 -1.95
N ALA A 167 -1.25 -3.12 -0.94
CA ALA A 167 -1.08 -1.86 -0.22
C ALA A 167 0.40 -1.63 0.14
N HIS A 168 0.82 -0.36 0.11
CA HIS A 168 2.12 0.06 0.63
C HIS A 168 2.24 -0.26 2.11
N ALA A 169 3.43 -0.70 2.52
CA ALA A 169 3.77 -0.99 3.90
C ALA A 169 5.27 -0.76 4.14
N SER A 170 5.63 -0.55 5.40
CA SER A 170 7.02 -0.29 5.82
C SER A 170 7.42 -1.19 6.98
N ASP A 171 8.69 -1.58 7.05
CA ASP A 171 9.23 -2.53 8.03
C ASP A 171 10.61 -2.11 8.51
N GLY A 172 10.73 -1.84 9.81
CA GLY A 172 12.01 -1.71 10.53
C GLY A 172 12.29 -2.92 11.43
N GLY A 173 11.31 -3.33 12.24
CA GLY A 173 11.42 -4.42 13.21
C GLY A 173 10.38 -5.53 13.06
N GLY A 174 9.70 -5.62 11.92
CA GLY A 174 8.61 -6.56 11.66
C GLY A 174 7.37 -5.94 11.02
N SER A 175 7.35 -4.64 10.76
CA SER A 175 6.12 -3.91 10.43
C SER A 175 5.48 -4.20 9.07
N ILE A 176 6.09 -5.05 8.22
CA ILE A 176 5.44 -5.69 7.07
C ILE A 176 5.12 -7.15 7.44
N ARG A 177 6.12 -7.88 7.94
CA ARG A 177 6.04 -9.33 8.15
C ARG A 177 5.05 -9.75 9.25
N VAL A 178 4.98 -8.99 10.35
CA VAL A 178 4.05 -9.24 11.46
C VAL A 178 2.60 -9.04 11.03
N PRO A 179 2.19 -7.89 10.45
CA PRO A 179 0.83 -7.76 9.97
C PRO A 179 0.49 -8.78 8.88
N ALA A 180 1.42 -9.11 7.98
CA ALA A 180 1.22 -10.17 7.00
C ALA A 180 0.88 -11.52 7.66
N ALA A 181 1.63 -11.91 8.69
CA ALA A 181 1.39 -13.14 9.44
C ALA A 181 0.04 -13.11 10.18
N CYS A 182 -0.34 -11.97 10.76
CA CYS A 182 -1.61 -11.81 11.47
C CYS A 182 -2.82 -11.88 10.52
N THR A 183 -2.71 -11.37 9.30
CA THR A 183 -3.83 -11.26 8.36
C THR A 183 -3.77 -12.23 7.17
N GLY A 184 -2.86 -13.21 7.19
CA GLY A 184 -2.77 -14.25 6.17
C GLY A 184 -2.33 -13.72 4.79
N LEU A 185 -1.39 -12.79 4.76
CA LEU A 185 -0.90 -12.15 3.54
C LEU A 185 0.57 -12.49 3.24
N VAL A 186 1.02 -12.12 2.04
CA VAL A 186 2.43 -12.08 1.67
C VAL A 186 3.01 -10.72 2.06
N GLY A 187 4.14 -10.73 2.76
CA GLY A 187 4.86 -9.51 3.15
C GLY A 187 6.37 -9.74 3.17
N LEU A 188 7.10 -8.97 2.36
CA LEU A 188 8.54 -9.07 2.21
C LEU A 188 9.26 -7.83 2.77
N LYS A 189 10.14 -8.04 3.74
CA LYS A 189 11.17 -7.06 4.12
C LYS A 189 12.31 -7.14 3.10
N THR A 190 12.47 -6.10 2.30
CA THR A 190 13.56 -6.04 1.31
C THR A 190 14.91 -5.77 1.96
N SER A 191 15.99 -6.06 1.23
CA SER A 191 17.34 -5.63 1.59
C SER A 191 17.40 -4.11 1.74
N ARG A 192 18.17 -3.62 2.71
CA ARG A 192 18.47 -2.20 2.88
C ARG A 192 18.97 -1.59 1.56
N GLY A 193 18.42 -0.43 1.18
CA GLY A 193 18.76 0.26 -0.07
C GLY A 193 18.17 -0.35 -1.33
N ARG A 194 17.23 -1.30 -1.23
CA ARG A 194 16.49 -1.83 -2.39
C ARG A 194 15.42 -0.86 -2.88
N THR A 195 14.75 -0.17 -1.97
CA THR A 195 13.67 0.80 -2.24
C THR A 195 14.05 2.18 -1.66
N PRO A 196 13.61 3.28 -2.29
CA PRO A 196 13.93 4.63 -1.85
C PRO A 196 13.05 5.05 -0.65
N LEU A 197 13.61 5.87 0.25
CA LEU A 197 12.90 6.51 1.38
C LEU A 197 12.73 8.03 1.19
N THR A 198 13.19 8.53 0.04
CA THR A 198 13.37 9.96 -0.24
C THR A 198 12.08 10.62 -0.77
N PRO A 199 11.96 11.96 -0.68
CA PRO A 199 12.94 12.91 -0.16
C PRO A 199 12.84 13.13 1.36
N LEU A 200 11.92 12.44 2.05
CA LEU A 200 11.62 12.70 3.46
C LEU A 200 12.81 12.36 4.36
N VAL A 201 13.43 11.21 4.11
CA VAL A 201 14.62 10.75 4.83
C VAL A 201 15.52 9.96 3.88
N SER A 202 16.84 10.11 4.04
CA SER A 202 17.81 9.30 3.28
C SER A 202 18.04 7.93 3.93
N GLU A 203 17.92 7.85 5.25
CA GLU A 203 18.14 6.64 6.04
C GLU A 203 17.35 6.70 7.36
N SER A 204 16.34 5.82 7.51
CA SER A 204 15.56 5.73 8.75
C SER A 204 16.03 4.56 9.62
N TRP A 205 16.13 4.80 10.93
CA TRP A 205 16.68 3.87 11.94
C TRP A 205 17.97 3.19 11.48
N TYR A 206 18.95 3.98 11.05
CA TYR A 206 20.24 3.48 10.55
C TYR A 206 20.11 2.40 9.45
N GLY A 207 19.07 2.52 8.62
CA GLY A 207 18.79 1.66 7.48
C GLY A 207 18.03 0.38 7.82
N MET A 208 17.48 0.27 9.03
CA MET A 208 16.59 -0.84 9.38
C MET A 208 15.26 -0.73 8.64
N VAL A 209 14.70 0.49 8.53
CA VAL A 209 13.42 0.71 7.87
C VAL A 209 13.57 0.61 6.36
N VAL A 210 12.68 -0.15 5.72
CA VAL A 210 12.47 -0.16 4.27
C VAL A 210 10.98 -0.16 3.98
N ASP A 211 10.63 0.32 2.78
CA ASP A 211 9.27 0.26 2.25
C ASP A 211 9.14 -0.86 1.21
N HIS A 212 7.96 -1.47 1.17
CA HIS A 212 7.54 -2.35 0.10
C HIS A 212 6.01 -2.47 0.09
N ALA A 213 5.44 -3.64 0.43
CA ALA A 213 4.01 -3.87 0.33
C ALA A 213 3.52 -5.09 1.13
N LEU A 214 2.20 -5.15 1.25
CA LEU A 214 1.40 -6.31 1.64
C LEU A 214 0.53 -6.73 0.45
N THR A 215 0.55 -8.01 0.08
CA THR A 215 -0.15 -8.54 -1.10
C THR A 215 -0.87 -9.86 -0.80
N ARG A 216 -1.84 -10.23 -1.64
CA ARG A 216 -2.46 -11.57 -1.61
C ARG A 216 -1.60 -12.64 -2.28
N SER A 217 -0.82 -12.29 -3.30
CA SER A 217 0.00 -13.22 -4.06
C SER A 217 1.50 -12.88 -3.99
N VAL A 218 2.34 -13.90 -4.13
CA VAL A 218 3.80 -13.72 -4.29
C VAL A 218 4.10 -13.02 -5.62
N ARG A 219 3.29 -13.31 -6.67
CA ARG A 219 3.34 -12.64 -7.98
C ARG A 219 3.26 -11.12 -7.84
N ASP A 220 2.26 -10.61 -7.13
CA ASP A 220 2.09 -9.17 -6.92
C ASP A 220 3.23 -8.57 -6.08
N CYS A 221 3.71 -9.30 -5.07
CA CYS A 221 4.81 -8.86 -4.23
C CYS A 221 6.06 -8.65 -5.09
N ALA A 222 6.36 -9.61 -5.96
CA ALA A 222 7.50 -9.57 -6.85
C ALA A 222 7.36 -8.50 -7.94
N LEU A 223 6.21 -8.44 -8.63
CA LEU A 223 5.93 -7.44 -9.66
C LEU A 223 6.01 -6.02 -9.11
N LEU A 224 5.44 -5.76 -7.93
CA LEU A 224 5.51 -4.44 -7.34
C LEU A 224 6.94 -4.06 -6.97
N LEU A 225 7.78 -5.03 -6.59
CA LEU A 225 9.19 -4.77 -6.32
C LEU A 225 9.93 -4.42 -7.62
N ASP A 226 9.68 -5.11 -8.72
CA ASP A 226 10.23 -4.76 -10.05
C ASP A 226 9.89 -3.31 -10.44
N LEU A 227 8.66 -2.88 -10.17
CA LEU A 227 8.17 -1.55 -10.53
C LEU A 227 8.69 -0.43 -9.62
N THR A 228 9.19 -0.77 -8.42
CA THR A 228 9.48 0.23 -7.38
C THR A 228 10.89 0.20 -6.82
N HIS A 229 11.69 -0.83 -7.11
CA HIS A 229 13.06 -0.89 -6.62
C HIS A 229 13.98 0.11 -7.31
N GLY A 230 15.18 0.27 -6.75
CA GLY A 230 16.27 1.07 -7.30
C GLY A 230 16.48 2.36 -6.52
N SER A 231 17.74 2.80 -6.48
CA SER A 231 18.11 4.07 -5.85
C SER A 231 17.54 5.27 -6.61
N ASP A 232 17.56 6.41 -5.95
CA ASP A 232 17.31 7.72 -6.51
C ASP A 232 18.50 8.66 -6.17
N PRO A 233 18.57 9.89 -6.70
CA PRO A 233 19.71 10.80 -6.47
C PRO A 233 19.99 11.15 -5.00
N LEU A 234 18.99 11.04 -4.10
CA LEU A 234 19.14 11.32 -2.67
C LEU A 234 19.41 10.05 -1.82
N SER A 235 19.50 8.88 -2.47
CA SER A 235 19.85 7.61 -1.80
C SER A 235 21.33 7.60 -1.37
N PRO A 236 21.66 7.34 -0.10
CA PRO A 236 23.04 7.34 0.39
C PRO A 236 23.85 6.11 -0.06
N TYR A 237 23.15 5.01 -0.42
CA TYR A 237 23.71 3.78 -0.97
C TYR A 237 22.61 3.01 -1.71
N ALA A 238 23.00 2.00 -2.49
CA ALA A 238 22.08 1.12 -3.20
C ALA A 238 22.35 -0.35 -2.84
N ALA A 239 21.30 -1.16 -2.77
CA ALA A 239 21.45 -2.60 -2.75
C ALA A 239 22.05 -3.10 -4.09
N PRO A 240 22.79 -4.23 -4.10
CA PRO A 240 23.30 -4.82 -5.34
C PRO A 240 22.17 -5.00 -6.38
N PRO A 241 22.41 -4.79 -7.68
CA PRO A 241 21.39 -4.98 -8.69
C PRO A 241 20.86 -6.43 -8.67
N PRO A 242 19.54 -6.66 -8.88
CA PRO A 242 19.00 -8.01 -8.95
C PRO A 242 19.54 -8.75 -10.17
N LYS A 243 19.66 -10.08 -10.08
CA LYS A 243 20.00 -10.95 -11.21
C LYS A 243 18.72 -11.30 -11.97
N GLY A 244 18.26 -10.40 -12.84
CA GLY A 244 16.96 -10.49 -13.51
C GLY A 244 15.86 -9.76 -12.75
N THR A 245 14.60 -10.11 -13.01
CA THR A 245 13.43 -9.52 -12.35
C THR A 245 12.97 -10.36 -11.17
N PHE A 246 12.36 -9.72 -10.17
CA PHE A 246 11.75 -10.41 -9.05
C PHE A 246 10.56 -11.27 -9.52
N ALA A 247 9.77 -10.78 -10.47
CA ALA A 247 8.65 -11.53 -11.04
C ALA A 247 9.10 -12.84 -11.69
N ALA A 248 10.24 -12.86 -12.40
CA ALA A 248 10.79 -14.08 -12.98
C ALA A 248 11.28 -15.08 -11.92
N ALA A 249 11.78 -14.59 -10.77
CA ALA A 249 12.20 -15.44 -9.66
C ALA A 249 11.01 -16.03 -8.85
N ALA A 250 9.81 -15.46 -9.01
CA ALA A 250 8.59 -15.87 -8.32
C ALA A 250 7.67 -16.79 -9.15
N ALA A 251 8.02 -17.01 -10.43
CA ALA A 251 7.30 -17.89 -11.35
C ALA A 251 7.70 -19.37 -11.15
#